data_AF-A0A7K7PUM8-F1
#
_entry.id   AF-A0A7K7PUM8-F1
#
_cell.length_a   1.000
_cell.length_b   1.000
_cell.length_c   1.000
_cell.angle_alpha   90.00
_cell.angle_beta   90.00
_cell.angle_gamma   90.00
#
_symmetry.space_group_name_H-M   'P 1'
#
loop_
_entity.id
_entity.type
_entity.pdbx_description
1 polymer ?
#
loop_
_entity_poly.entity_id
_entity_poly.type
_entity_poly.pdbx_seq_one_letter_code
_entity_poly.pdbx_strand_id
1 'polypeptide(L)'
;IATEEPLNPIKHDIKKGELRYVANIFPHKGYIWNYGALPQTWEDPNHADNTTGCCGDNDPVDICEIGSKIRSSGEIVQVKVLGVLGLIDEGETDWKIIAISADDPEAQKIHGKYLYIDDVKKHKPGYLEATIDWFQLYKVPDGKPENYFAFNGEFKNKDFAAKIIKSTHEHWKALLHKKVDGGTIKCTNVLVSGSPFCCSEEDARLIVQSVRIF
;
A
#
# COMPACT_ATOMS: atom_id res chain seq x y z
N ILE A 1 1.68 7.56 -4.07
CA ILE A 1 2.35 7.59 -5.39
C ILE A 1 1.41 8.29 -6.35
N ALA A 2 1.84 9.22 -7.20
CA ALA A 2 0.93 9.93 -8.11
C ALA A 2 0.54 9.03 -9.30
N THR A 3 -0.52 8.23 -9.16
CA THR A 3 -0.98 7.28 -10.19
C THR A 3 -1.41 7.96 -11.49
N GLU A 4 -1.88 9.20 -11.42
CA GLU A 4 -2.35 9.98 -12.58
C GLU A 4 -1.29 10.89 -13.23
N GLU A 5 -0.06 10.86 -12.75
CA GLU A 5 1.05 11.63 -13.33
C GLU A 5 2.08 10.73 -14.03
N PRO A 6 2.65 11.16 -15.17
CA PRO A 6 3.71 10.40 -15.85
C PRO A 6 4.90 10.13 -14.93
N LEU A 7 5.45 8.91 -15.00
CA LEU A 7 6.56 8.43 -14.15
C LEU A 7 6.21 8.34 -12.65
N ASN A 8 4.95 8.58 -12.29
CA ASN A 8 4.37 8.36 -10.97
C ASN A 8 5.22 8.90 -9.79
N PRO A 9 5.55 10.21 -9.75
CA PRO A 9 6.33 10.78 -8.66
C PRO A 9 5.63 10.61 -7.31
N ILE A 10 6.40 10.61 -6.23
CA ILE A 10 5.84 10.75 -4.88
C ILE A 10 5.58 12.25 -4.65
N LYS A 11 4.34 12.58 -4.27
CA LYS A 11 3.91 13.95 -3.97
C LYS A 11 3.01 13.95 -2.75
N HIS A 12 2.82 15.12 -2.15
CA HIS A 12 1.84 15.30 -1.08
C HIS A 12 0.42 15.17 -1.64
N ASP A 13 -0.45 14.50 -0.89
CA ASP A 13 -1.88 14.49 -1.16
C ASP A 13 -2.47 15.89 -0.90
N ILE A 14 -3.42 16.30 -1.73
CA ILE A 14 -4.09 17.60 -1.66
C ILE A 14 -5.59 17.36 -1.46
N LYS A 15 -6.13 17.82 -0.34
CA LYS A 15 -7.55 17.69 0.00
C LYS A 15 -8.16 19.08 0.16
N LYS A 16 -9.18 19.39 -0.63
CA LYS A 16 -9.85 20.71 -0.66
C LYS A 16 -8.88 21.88 -0.92
N GLY A 17 -7.87 21.68 -1.77
CA GLY A 17 -6.89 22.69 -2.14
C GLY A 17 -5.73 22.87 -1.16
N GLU A 18 -5.75 22.16 -0.02
CA GLU A 18 -4.72 22.23 1.01
C GLU A 18 -3.92 20.93 1.09
N LEU A 19 -2.67 21.02 1.56
CA LEU A 19 -1.86 19.84 1.86
C LEU A 19 -2.54 19.00 2.94
N ARG A 20 -2.73 17.71 2.66
CA ARG A 20 -3.33 16.78 3.62
C ARG A 20 -2.29 16.26 4.61
N TYR A 21 -2.63 16.31 5.90
CA TYR A 21 -1.89 15.70 6.99
C TYR A 21 -2.81 14.76 7.76
N VAL A 22 -2.31 13.57 8.12
CA VAL A 22 -3.05 12.67 9.01
C VAL A 22 -3.02 13.22 10.45
N ALA A 23 -4.11 13.00 11.18
CA ALA A 23 -4.22 13.43 12.56
C ALA A 23 -3.35 12.58 13.51
N ASN A 24 -3.02 13.14 14.67
CA ASN A 24 -2.56 12.36 15.82
C ASN A 24 -3.80 11.86 16.56
N ILE A 25 -4.03 10.55 16.55
CA ILE A 25 -5.12 9.92 17.29
C ILE A 25 -4.53 9.32 18.55
N PHE A 26 -4.84 9.90 19.71
CA PHE A 26 -4.29 9.44 20.97
C PHE A 26 -4.50 7.92 21.14
N PRO A 27 -3.44 7.14 21.47
CA PRO A 27 -2.10 7.55 21.90
C PRO A 27 -1.05 7.70 20.78
N HIS A 28 -1.45 7.56 19.51
CA HIS A 28 -0.60 7.53 18.33
C HIS A 28 -0.16 8.91 17.87
N LYS A 29 1.02 8.97 17.23
CA LYS A 29 1.57 10.16 16.58
C LYS A 29 1.80 9.87 15.09
N GLY A 30 1.03 10.52 14.23
CA GLY A 30 1.06 10.30 12.78
C GLY A 30 0.86 8.82 12.41
N TYR A 31 1.52 8.40 11.33
CA TYR A 31 1.64 6.97 10.99
C TYR A 31 2.52 6.26 12.03
N ILE A 32 2.08 5.08 12.47
CA ILE A 32 2.78 4.28 13.49
C ILE A 32 3.70 3.19 12.88
N TRP A 33 3.89 3.24 11.56
CA TRP A 33 4.78 2.41 10.74
C TRP A 33 5.54 3.27 9.73
N ASN A 34 6.54 2.69 9.07
CA ASN A 34 6.89 3.17 7.74
C ASN A 34 5.79 2.70 6.78
N TYR A 35 5.13 3.65 6.12
CA TYR A 35 3.98 3.38 5.25
C TYR A 35 4.34 3.63 3.78
N GLY A 36 3.85 2.77 2.90
CA GLY A 36 4.06 2.88 1.47
C GLY A 36 3.24 1.86 0.70
N ALA A 37 3.70 1.47 -0.48
CA ALA A 37 3.02 0.47 -1.30
C ALA A 37 3.99 -0.51 -1.96
N LEU A 38 3.47 -1.66 -2.39
CA LEU A 38 4.23 -2.64 -3.17
C LEU A 38 4.23 -2.25 -4.66
N PRO A 39 5.41 -2.07 -5.29
CA PRO A 39 5.45 -1.73 -6.71
C PRO A 39 4.89 -2.88 -7.55
N GLN A 40 4.41 -2.56 -8.74
CA GLN A 40 3.83 -3.52 -9.68
C GLN A 40 2.62 -4.28 -9.12
N THR A 41 1.84 -3.64 -8.25
CA THR A 41 0.53 -4.12 -7.81
C THR A 41 -0.52 -3.07 -8.11
N TRP A 42 -1.78 -3.50 -8.23
CA TRP A 42 -2.92 -2.61 -8.45
C TRP A 42 -4.21 -3.28 -7.96
N GLU A 43 -4.95 -2.57 -7.11
CA GLU A 43 -6.29 -2.94 -6.66
C GLU A 43 -7.32 -2.46 -7.69
N ASP A 44 -7.61 -3.31 -8.68
CA ASP A 44 -8.50 -2.97 -9.80
C ASP A 44 -9.92 -2.56 -9.32
N PRO A 45 -10.38 -1.32 -9.60
CA PRO A 45 -11.68 -0.83 -9.17
C PRO A 45 -12.87 -1.48 -9.90
N ASN A 46 -12.61 -2.29 -10.93
CA ASN A 46 -13.62 -3.08 -11.62
C ASN A 46 -13.68 -4.53 -11.12
N HIS A 47 -12.82 -4.90 -10.18
CA HIS A 47 -12.76 -6.24 -9.60
C HIS A 47 -13.32 -6.22 -8.18
N ALA A 48 -14.49 -6.83 -7.99
CA ALA A 48 -15.02 -7.08 -6.65
C ALA A 48 -14.25 -8.24 -5.99
N ASP A 49 -13.59 -7.95 -4.87
CA ASP A 49 -12.89 -8.96 -4.09
C ASP A 49 -13.89 -9.89 -3.39
N ASN A 50 -13.67 -11.21 -3.51
CA ASN A 50 -14.60 -12.22 -2.98
C ASN A 50 -14.66 -12.24 -1.44
N THR A 51 -13.69 -11.63 -0.77
CA THR A 51 -13.58 -11.60 0.68
C THR A 51 -14.30 -10.40 1.27
N THR A 52 -14.05 -9.21 0.71
CA THR A 52 -14.63 -7.96 1.20
C THR A 52 -16.02 -7.71 0.60
N GLY A 53 -16.27 -8.22 -0.61
CA GLY A 53 -17.44 -7.88 -1.42
C GLY A 53 -17.35 -6.51 -2.11
N CYS A 54 -16.23 -5.81 -1.96
CA CYS A 54 -15.99 -4.45 -2.48
C CYS A 54 -15.02 -4.47 -3.66
N CYS A 55 -15.12 -3.47 -4.53
CA CYS A 55 -14.10 -3.22 -5.57
C CYS A 55 -12.82 -2.65 -4.98
N GLY A 56 -11.68 -2.79 -5.67
CA GLY A 56 -10.41 -2.18 -5.26
C GLY A 56 -10.43 -0.64 -5.26
N ASP A 57 -9.53 -0.03 -4.49
CA ASP A 57 -9.39 1.43 -4.32
C ASP A 57 -8.63 2.15 -5.46
N ASN A 58 -8.29 1.41 -6.52
CA ASN A 58 -7.56 1.89 -7.70
C ASN A 58 -6.08 2.25 -7.46
N ASP A 59 -5.50 1.92 -6.30
CA ASP A 59 -4.11 2.19 -5.96
C ASP A 59 -3.24 0.91 -5.92
N PRO A 60 -1.91 1.02 -5.84
CA PRO A 60 -1.04 -0.12 -5.52
C PRO A 60 -1.28 -0.59 -4.09
N VAL A 61 -1.15 -1.89 -3.84
CA VAL A 61 -1.39 -2.48 -2.50
C VAL A 61 -0.50 -1.84 -1.45
N ASP A 62 -1.14 -1.41 -0.37
CA ASP A 62 -0.50 -0.73 0.75
C ASP A 62 0.31 -1.68 1.65
N ILE A 63 1.34 -1.12 2.28
CA ILE A 63 2.23 -1.85 3.20
C ILE A 63 2.57 -1.03 4.45
N CYS A 64 2.43 -1.69 5.60
CA CYS A 64 2.90 -1.25 6.90
C CYS A 64 4.18 -2.01 7.25
N GLU A 65 5.33 -1.34 7.18
CA GLU A 65 6.62 -1.90 7.55
C GLU A 65 6.93 -1.61 9.03
N ILE A 66 7.08 -2.67 9.81
CA ILE A 66 7.06 -2.65 11.30
C ILE A 66 8.45 -2.66 11.95
N GLY A 67 9.50 -2.47 11.15
CA GLY A 67 10.88 -2.42 11.60
C GLY A 67 11.17 -1.23 12.50
N SER A 68 12.30 -1.31 13.17
CA SER A 68 12.77 -0.31 14.14
C SER A 68 13.32 0.97 13.49
N LYS A 69 13.80 0.88 12.24
CA LYS A 69 14.41 2.00 11.52
C LYS A 69 13.32 2.87 10.88
N ILE A 70 13.33 4.17 11.17
CA ILE A 70 12.51 5.16 10.45
C ILE A 70 13.11 5.33 9.04
N ARG A 71 12.27 5.15 8.01
CA ARG A 71 12.65 5.20 6.60
C ARG A 71 12.35 6.56 5.97
N SER A 72 13.07 6.89 4.92
CA SER A 72 12.84 8.12 4.16
C SER A 72 11.79 7.91 3.07
N SER A 73 10.99 8.93 2.76
CA SER A 73 10.08 8.90 1.61
C SER A 73 10.86 8.64 0.31
N GLY A 74 10.41 7.68 -0.50
CA GLY A 74 11.08 7.26 -1.74
C GLY A 74 12.17 6.21 -1.57
N GLU A 75 12.46 5.77 -0.34
CA GLU A 75 13.38 4.64 -0.11
C GLU A 75 12.75 3.34 -0.61
N ILE A 76 13.52 2.54 -1.35
CA ILE A 76 13.13 1.19 -1.78
C ILE A 76 13.72 0.18 -0.82
N VAL A 77 12.85 -0.58 -0.15
CA VAL A 77 13.21 -1.47 0.95
C VAL A 77 12.83 -2.91 0.61
N GLN A 78 13.74 -3.85 0.83
CA GLN A 78 13.43 -5.28 0.76
C GLN A 78 12.78 -5.71 2.06
N VAL A 79 11.62 -6.37 1.97
CA VAL A 79 10.79 -6.71 3.13
C VAL A 79 10.40 -8.19 3.13
N LYS A 80 10.10 -8.72 4.31
CA LYS A 80 9.47 -10.02 4.53
C LYS A 80 7.99 -9.79 4.85
N VAL A 81 7.11 -10.38 4.04
CA VAL A 81 5.65 -10.33 4.26
C VAL A 81 5.27 -11.25 5.42
N LEU A 82 4.51 -10.72 6.36
CA LEU A 82 4.12 -11.40 7.60
C LEU A 82 2.64 -11.78 7.62
N GLY A 83 1.80 -10.90 7.07
CA GLY A 83 0.36 -11.07 7.01
C GLY A 83 -0.31 -9.91 6.30
N VAL A 84 -1.63 -9.82 6.42
CA VAL A 84 -2.44 -8.76 5.79
C VAL A 84 -3.69 -8.48 6.61
N LEU A 85 -4.12 -7.23 6.62
CA LEU A 85 -5.41 -6.75 7.14
C LEU A 85 -6.29 -6.29 5.98
N GLY A 86 -7.55 -6.71 5.96
CA GLY A 86 -8.52 -6.27 4.94
C GLY A 86 -9.32 -5.09 5.44
N LEU A 87 -8.86 -3.86 5.15
CA LEU A 87 -9.62 -2.65 5.42
C LEU A 87 -10.70 -2.48 4.35
N ILE A 88 -11.86 -1.99 4.77
CA ILE A 88 -12.91 -1.48 3.88
C ILE A 88 -12.92 0.03 4.09
N ASP A 89 -12.30 0.77 3.17
CA ASP A 89 -12.14 2.22 3.26
C ASP A 89 -13.19 2.92 2.39
N GLU A 90 -14.15 3.60 3.01
CA GLU A 90 -15.25 4.30 2.32
C GLU A 90 -16.01 3.45 1.27
N GLY A 91 -16.03 2.12 1.43
CA GLY A 91 -16.72 1.18 0.54
C GLY A 91 -15.82 0.46 -0.47
N GLU A 92 -14.51 0.72 -0.44
CA GLU A 92 -13.51 0.11 -1.31
C GLU A 92 -12.67 -0.92 -0.53
N THR A 93 -12.23 -1.95 -1.22
CA THR A 93 -11.22 -2.89 -0.71
C THR A 93 -9.88 -2.16 -0.69
N ASP A 94 -9.24 -2.22 0.48
CA ASP A 94 -7.97 -1.55 0.71
C ASP A 94 -7.06 -2.47 1.56
N TRP A 95 -6.22 -3.28 0.91
CA TRP A 95 -5.41 -4.27 1.63
C TRP A 95 -4.18 -3.65 2.29
N LYS A 96 -4.01 -3.89 3.59
CA LYS A 96 -2.83 -3.44 4.36
C LYS A 96 -1.88 -4.61 4.62
N ILE A 97 -0.84 -4.74 3.82
CA ILE A 97 0.20 -5.76 4.00
C ILE A 97 1.02 -5.42 5.25
N ILE A 98 1.20 -6.41 6.14
CA ILE A 98 2.09 -6.29 7.30
C ILE A 98 3.42 -6.92 6.93
N ALA A 99 4.50 -6.16 7.04
CA ALA A 99 5.83 -6.61 6.68
C ALA A 99 6.91 -6.09 7.63
N ILE A 100 8.09 -6.69 7.58
CA ILE A 100 9.28 -6.19 8.26
C ILE A 100 10.44 -6.12 7.28
N SER A 101 11.25 -5.08 7.37
CA SER A 101 12.43 -4.93 6.54
C SER A 101 13.40 -6.10 6.73
N ALA A 102 13.96 -6.60 5.64
CA ALA A 102 14.85 -7.76 5.66
C ALA A 102 16.18 -7.49 6.37
N ASP A 103 16.58 -6.21 6.45
CA ASP A 103 17.76 -5.72 7.18
C ASP A 103 17.48 -5.42 8.66
N ASP A 104 16.23 -5.54 9.13
CA ASP A 104 15.91 -5.28 10.53
C ASP A 104 16.44 -6.42 11.43
N PRO A 105 17.09 -6.11 12.57
CA PRO A 105 17.60 -7.13 13.49
C PRO A 105 16.53 -8.10 14.01
N GLU A 106 15.28 -7.66 14.13
CA GLU A 106 14.14 -8.49 14.57
C GLU A 106 13.55 -9.34 13.45
N ALA A 107 13.90 -9.09 12.18
CA ALA A 107 13.44 -9.89 11.05
C ALA A 107 13.96 -11.34 11.10
N GLN A 108 14.97 -11.63 11.92
CA GLN A 108 15.41 -12.99 12.22
C GLN A 108 14.56 -13.67 13.31
N LYS A 109 13.92 -12.90 14.20
CA LYS A 109 13.06 -13.42 15.29
C LYS A 109 11.63 -13.63 14.80
N ILE A 110 11.20 -12.86 13.80
CA ILE A 110 9.93 -13.00 13.12
C ILE A 110 10.14 -13.91 11.89
N HIS A 111 10.33 -15.20 12.15
CA HIS A 111 10.72 -16.20 11.15
C HIS A 111 9.95 -17.53 11.27
N GLY A 112 8.91 -17.57 12.11
CA GLY A 112 8.17 -18.77 12.46
C GLY A 112 7.78 -19.56 11.23
N LYS A 113 8.12 -20.86 11.25
CA LYS A 113 7.95 -21.80 10.13
C LYS A 113 6.51 -21.84 9.58
N TYR A 114 5.51 -21.42 10.37
CA TYR A 114 4.08 -21.55 10.02
C TYR A 114 3.21 -20.31 10.27
N LEU A 115 3.57 -19.33 11.12
CA LEU A 115 2.64 -18.24 11.53
C LEU A 115 3.35 -16.90 11.79
N TYR A 116 3.84 -16.25 10.73
CA TYR A 116 4.58 -14.98 10.83
C TYR A 116 3.81 -13.86 11.52
N ILE A 117 2.48 -13.85 11.38
CA ILE A 117 1.64 -12.83 12.04
C ILE A 117 1.53 -13.04 13.55
N ASP A 118 1.59 -14.28 14.04
CA ASP A 118 1.55 -14.56 15.48
C ASP A 118 2.89 -14.25 16.16
N ASP A 119 4.00 -14.36 15.43
CA ASP A 119 5.30 -13.85 15.89
C ASP A 119 5.25 -12.34 16.14
N VAL A 120 4.50 -11.57 15.35
CA VAL A 120 4.30 -10.14 15.61
C VAL A 120 3.60 -9.94 16.95
N LYS A 121 2.50 -10.65 17.23
CA LYS A 121 1.79 -10.56 18.52
C LYS A 121 2.70 -10.91 19.70
N LYS A 122 3.56 -11.92 19.52
CA LYS A 122 4.50 -12.37 20.56
C LYS A 122 5.62 -11.37 20.83
N HIS A 123 6.19 -10.78 19.77
CA HIS A 123 7.38 -9.93 19.87
C HIS A 123 7.05 -8.44 19.99
N LYS A 124 5.85 -8.03 19.56
CA LYS A 124 5.31 -6.67 19.61
C LYS A 124 3.87 -6.70 20.16
N PRO A 125 3.66 -7.07 21.43
CA PRO A 125 2.32 -7.18 22.01
C PRO A 125 1.58 -5.83 21.96
N GLY A 126 0.32 -5.84 21.53
CA GLY A 126 -0.51 -4.64 21.36
C GLY A 126 -0.31 -3.91 20.03
N TYR A 127 0.67 -4.31 19.20
CA TYR A 127 1.01 -3.58 17.98
C TYR A 127 -0.01 -3.80 16.87
N LEU A 128 -0.52 -5.03 16.72
CA LEU A 128 -1.56 -5.33 15.73
C LEU A 128 -2.91 -4.74 16.13
N GLU A 129 -3.20 -4.69 17.43
CA GLU A 129 -4.38 -4.03 17.98
C GLU A 129 -4.32 -2.51 17.72
N ALA A 130 -3.16 -1.88 17.96
CA ALA A 130 -2.93 -0.48 17.60
C ALA A 130 -3.07 -0.22 16.09
N THR A 131 -2.71 -1.18 15.23
CA THR A 131 -2.95 -1.10 13.78
C THR A 131 -4.42 -1.04 13.43
N ILE A 132 -5.24 -1.88 14.06
CA ILE A 132 -6.69 -1.86 13.87
C ILE A 132 -7.25 -0.51 14.34
N ASP A 133 -6.91 -0.09 15.56
CA ASP A 133 -7.39 1.17 16.14
C ASP A 133 -7.04 2.37 15.23
N TRP A 134 -5.82 2.40 14.70
CA TRP A 134 -5.38 3.47 13.81
C TRP A 134 -6.20 3.52 12.52
N PHE A 135 -6.32 2.41 11.78
CA PHE A 135 -7.06 2.39 10.51
C PHE A 135 -8.57 2.54 10.69
N GLN A 136 -9.12 2.13 11.84
CA GLN A 136 -10.53 2.34 12.16
C GLN A 136 -10.84 3.82 12.36
N LEU A 137 -9.94 4.57 13.00
CA LEU A 137 -10.21 5.91 13.49
C LEU A 137 -9.56 7.04 12.68
N TYR A 138 -8.56 6.79 11.82
CA TYR A 138 -7.73 7.86 11.21
C TYR A 138 -8.49 8.95 10.45
N LYS A 139 -9.70 8.65 9.93
CA LYS A 139 -10.55 9.62 9.24
C LYS A 139 -11.63 10.25 10.14
N VAL A 140 -11.83 9.78 11.37
CA VAL A 140 -12.82 10.35 12.30
C VAL A 140 -12.56 11.84 12.58
N PRO A 141 -11.31 12.30 12.80
CA PRO A 141 -11.01 13.73 12.94
C PRO A 141 -11.35 14.57 11.70
N ASP A 142 -11.42 13.95 10.51
CA ASP A 142 -11.86 14.59 9.26
C ASP A 142 -13.40 14.64 9.12
N GLY A 143 -14.15 14.20 10.14
CA GLY A 143 -15.61 14.12 10.12
C GLY A 143 -16.17 12.95 9.31
N LYS A 144 -15.35 11.92 9.04
CA LYS A 144 -15.77 10.68 8.37
C LYS A 144 -16.18 9.63 9.43
N PRO A 145 -17.00 8.63 9.04
CA PRO A 145 -17.27 7.49 9.91
C PRO A 145 -16.00 6.67 10.16
N GLU A 146 -16.08 5.78 11.15
CA GLU A 146 -15.07 4.74 11.35
C GLU A 146 -15.04 3.80 10.15
N ASN A 147 -13.86 3.32 9.79
CA ASN A 147 -13.71 2.28 8.78
C ASN A 147 -14.03 0.89 9.36
N TYR A 148 -14.30 -0.05 8.46
CA TYR A 148 -14.62 -1.43 8.81
C TYR A 148 -13.56 -2.39 8.25
N PHE A 149 -13.60 -3.63 8.71
CA PHE A 149 -12.63 -4.64 8.28
C PHE A 149 -13.34 -5.91 7.84
N ALA A 150 -12.82 -6.52 6.77
CA ALA A 150 -13.11 -7.92 6.49
C ALA A 150 -12.64 -8.81 7.65
N PHE A 151 -13.22 -10.02 7.74
CA PHE A 151 -12.90 -10.99 8.78
C PHE A 151 -13.00 -10.45 10.22
N ASN A 152 -13.82 -9.43 10.46
CA ASN A 152 -13.96 -8.79 11.77
C ASN A 152 -12.61 -8.30 12.34
N GLY A 153 -11.73 -7.78 11.48
CA GLY A 153 -10.42 -7.24 11.86
C GLY A 153 -9.33 -8.31 12.07
N GLU A 154 -9.60 -9.58 11.77
CA GLU A 154 -8.58 -10.64 11.90
C GLU A 154 -7.49 -10.48 10.83
N PHE A 155 -6.23 -10.32 11.27
CA PHE A 155 -5.08 -10.40 10.38
C PHE A 155 -4.94 -11.80 9.79
N LYS A 156 -4.85 -11.90 8.47
CA LYS A 156 -4.57 -13.17 7.79
C LYS A 156 -3.06 -13.39 7.66
N ASN A 157 -2.67 -14.65 7.60
CA ASN A 157 -1.26 -15.05 7.57
C ASN A 157 -0.56 -14.70 6.24
N LYS A 158 0.76 -14.92 6.19
CA LYS A 158 1.59 -14.66 5.01
C LYS A 158 1.10 -15.33 3.73
N ASP A 159 0.48 -16.52 3.82
CA ASP A 159 0.09 -17.28 2.63
C ASP A 159 -1.15 -16.66 1.99
N PHE A 160 -2.05 -16.13 2.82
CA PHE A 160 -3.16 -15.31 2.35
C PHE A 160 -2.64 -13.98 1.78
N ALA A 161 -1.76 -13.29 2.48
CA ALA A 161 -1.14 -12.05 2.00
C ALA A 161 -0.45 -12.24 0.63
N ALA A 162 0.30 -13.34 0.46
CA ALA A 162 0.95 -13.67 -0.80
C ALA A 162 -0.05 -13.92 -1.95
N LYS A 163 -1.25 -14.44 -1.67
CA LYS A 163 -2.32 -14.58 -2.67
C LYS A 163 -2.87 -13.22 -3.09
N ILE A 164 -3.10 -12.32 -2.13
CA ILE A 164 -3.54 -10.94 -2.42
C ILE A 164 -2.51 -10.23 -3.29
N ILE A 165 -1.24 -10.21 -2.88
CA ILE A 165 -0.13 -9.59 -3.63
C ILE A 165 -0.04 -10.18 -5.04
N LYS A 166 -0.17 -11.50 -5.17
CA LYS A 166 -0.16 -12.14 -6.48
C LYS A 166 -1.33 -11.69 -7.35
N SER A 167 -2.54 -11.62 -6.79
CA SER A 167 -3.74 -11.20 -7.52
C SER A 167 -3.62 -9.76 -8.04
N THR A 168 -3.22 -8.84 -7.17
CA THR A 168 -3.05 -7.42 -7.54
C THR A 168 -1.87 -7.20 -8.47
N HIS A 169 -0.85 -8.07 -8.42
CA HIS A 169 0.20 -8.10 -9.43
C HIS A 169 -0.30 -8.57 -10.80
N GLU A 170 -1.22 -9.55 -10.87
CA GLU A 170 -1.85 -9.93 -12.15
C GLU A 170 -2.74 -8.81 -12.70
N HIS A 171 -3.48 -8.09 -11.85
CA HIS A 171 -4.24 -6.91 -12.25
C HIS A 171 -3.32 -5.83 -12.82
N TRP A 172 -2.22 -5.51 -12.13
CA TRP A 172 -1.21 -4.57 -12.62
C TRP A 172 -0.62 -5.01 -13.97
N LYS A 173 -0.34 -6.30 -14.16
CA LYS A 173 0.13 -6.80 -15.46
C LYS A 173 -0.91 -6.58 -16.55
N ALA A 174 -2.19 -6.82 -16.27
CA ALA A 174 -3.27 -6.59 -17.22
C ALA A 174 -3.37 -5.10 -17.59
N LEU A 175 -3.28 -4.22 -16.59
CA LEU A 175 -3.23 -2.77 -16.75
C LEU A 175 -2.07 -2.35 -17.67
N LEU A 176 -0.84 -2.77 -17.34
CA LEU A 176 0.37 -2.38 -18.07
C LEU A 176 0.44 -2.95 -19.49
N HIS A 177 -0.31 -4.01 -19.80
CA HIS A 177 -0.41 -4.56 -21.16
C HIS A 177 -1.68 -4.12 -21.88
N LYS A 178 -2.41 -3.13 -21.36
CA LYS A 178 -3.65 -2.58 -21.94
C LYS A 178 -4.70 -3.67 -22.21
N LYS A 179 -4.77 -4.67 -21.32
CA LYS A 179 -5.81 -5.72 -21.35
C LYS A 179 -7.09 -5.31 -20.63
N VAL A 180 -6.98 -4.29 -19.78
CA VAL A 180 -8.08 -3.64 -19.06
C VAL A 180 -7.94 -2.13 -19.21
N ASP A 181 -9.04 -1.41 -19.01
CA ASP A 181 -9.02 0.05 -19.02
C ASP A 181 -8.50 0.58 -17.67
N GLY A 182 -7.40 1.31 -17.71
CA GLY A 182 -6.78 1.94 -16.54
C GLY A 182 -7.35 3.30 -16.18
N GLY A 183 -8.34 3.79 -16.94
CA GLY A 183 -8.95 5.09 -16.71
C GLY A 183 -7.92 6.23 -16.72
N THR A 184 -7.76 6.89 -15.57
CA THR A 184 -6.85 8.05 -15.41
C THR A 184 -5.40 7.67 -15.17
N ILE A 185 -5.10 6.40 -14.85
CA ILE A 185 -3.76 5.94 -14.47
C ILE A 185 -2.76 6.13 -15.61
N LYS A 186 -1.60 6.71 -15.30
CA LYS A 186 -0.47 6.85 -16.22
C LYS A 186 0.44 5.64 -16.11
N CYS A 187 0.43 4.82 -17.16
CA CYS A 187 1.21 3.60 -17.26
C CYS A 187 2.61 3.78 -17.91
N THR A 188 3.03 5.03 -18.18
CA THR A 188 4.33 5.33 -18.78
C THR A 188 5.46 4.71 -17.96
N ASN A 189 6.30 3.91 -18.60
CA ASN A 189 7.41 3.22 -17.93
C ASN A 189 8.61 3.08 -18.88
N VAL A 190 9.79 2.76 -18.32
CA VAL A 190 11.05 2.67 -19.08
C VAL A 190 11.61 1.25 -19.20
N LEU A 191 11.03 0.27 -18.49
CA LEU A 191 11.64 -1.06 -18.31
C LEU A 191 10.68 -2.25 -18.54
N VAL A 192 9.36 -2.04 -18.65
CA VAL A 192 8.43 -3.17 -18.78
C VAL A 192 8.39 -3.65 -20.22
N SER A 193 9.07 -4.75 -20.50
CA SER A 193 9.07 -5.37 -21.83
C SER A 193 7.66 -5.76 -22.27
N GLY A 194 7.29 -5.46 -23.52
CA GLY A 194 5.97 -5.76 -24.08
C GLY A 194 4.84 -4.81 -23.66
N SER A 195 5.10 -3.86 -22.75
CA SER A 195 4.14 -2.81 -22.42
C SER A 195 4.03 -1.81 -23.59
N PRO A 196 2.82 -1.51 -24.09
CA PRO A 196 2.61 -0.47 -25.11
C PRO A 196 2.88 0.95 -24.58
N PHE A 197 3.07 1.11 -23.27
CA PHE A 197 3.37 2.38 -22.60
C PHE A 197 4.87 2.61 -22.35
N CYS A 198 5.74 1.72 -22.85
CA CYS A 198 7.17 1.86 -22.67
C CYS A 198 7.70 3.08 -23.46
N CYS A 199 8.48 3.95 -22.83
CA CYS A 199 9.16 5.09 -23.43
C CYS A 199 10.68 4.98 -23.29
N SER A 200 11.42 5.80 -24.04
CA SER A 200 12.88 5.85 -23.89
C SER A 200 13.29 6.56 -22.59
N GLU A 201 14.53 6.32 -22.13
CA GLU A 201 15.11 7.09 -21.01
C GLU A 201 15.18 8.59 -21.32
N GLU A 202 15.37 8.96 -22.59
CA GLU A 202 15.38 10.35 -23.03
C GLU A 202 13.98 10.99 -22.89
N ASP A 203 12.93 10.28 -23.31
CA ASP A 203 11.55 10.76 -23.13
C ASP A 203 11.22 10.94 -21.65
N ALA A 204 11.63 9.99 -20.81
CA ALA A 204 11.45 10.09 -19.36
C ALA A 204 12.20 11.30 -18.77
N ARG A 205 13.43 11.55 -19.24
CA ARG A 205 14.21 12.74 -18.84
C ARG A 205 13.52 14.04 -19.23
N LEU A 206 12.96 14.12 -20.44
CA LEU A 206 12.21 15.28 -20.91
C LEU A 206 10.94 15.52 -20.09
N ILE A 207 10.23 14.46 -19.69
CA ILE A 207 9.09 14.55 -18.78
C ILE A 207 9.51 15.22 -17.47
N VAL A 208 10.57 14.72 -16.82
CA VAL A 208 11.05 15.29 -15.55
C VAL A 208 11.47 16.76 -15.71
N GLN A 209 12.18 17.10 -16.79
CA GLN A 209 12.63 18.47 -17.06
C GLN A 209 11.47 19.45 -17.36
N SER A 210 10.33 18.94 -17.84
CA SER A 210 9.15 19.75 -18.14
C SER A 210 8.37 20.17 -16.89
N VAL A 211 8.56 19.47 -15.77
CA VAL A 211 7.91 19.81 -14.51
C VAL A 211 8.56 21.05 -13.94
N ARG A 212 7.80 22.15 -13.87
CA ARG A 212 8.26 23.40 -13.24
C ARG A 212 8.42 23.16 -11.75
N ILE A 213 9.62 23.40 -11.24
CA ILE A 213 9.87 23.55 -9.81
C ILE A 213 9.26 24.91 -9.43
N PHE A 214 8.15 24.89 -8.71
CA PHE A 214 7.55 26.08 -8.11
C PHE A 214 8.13 26.33 -6.72
#